data_AF-A0A1Y5RRA4-F1
#
_entry.id   AF-A0A1Y5RRA4-F1
#
_cell.length_a   1.000
_cell.length_b   1.000
_cell.length_c   1.000
_cell.angle_alpha   90.00
_cell.angle_beta   90.00
_cell.angle_gamma   90.00
#
_symmetry.space_group_name_H-M   'P 1'
#
loop_
_entity.id
_entity.type
_entity.pdbx_description
1 polymer ?
#
loop_
_entity_poly.entity_id
_entity_poly.type
_entity_poly.pdbx_seq_one_letter_code
_entity_poly.pdbx_strand_id
1 'polypeptide(L)'
;MTPETENDLDDLFADLAAEDVPVSDALLDRVMMDADAVLAASAPQAPAPVAQGLGAMLLEAIGGWPAFGGLAAATVAGVWLGVSPPAALSPLTESLGGSMIEVPLLDGDLLSALEG
;
A
#
# COMPACT_ATOMS: atom_id res chain seq x y z
N MET A 1 -7.06 4.26 26.46
CA MET A 1 -5.64 4.60 26.46
C MET A 1 -5.58 6.12 26.37
N THR A 2 -5.09 6.82 27.39
CA THR A 2 -4.90 8.28 27.34
C THR A 2 -3.58 8.58 26.61
N PRO A 3 -3.49 9.66 25.82
CA PRO A 3 -2.30 9.96 25.00
C PRO A 3 -1.01 10.09 25.82
N GLU A 4 -1.12 10.56 27.07
CA GLU A 4 0.01 10.64 28.01
C GLU A 4 0.66 9.27 28.27
N THR A 5 -0.14 8.20 28.36
CA THR A 5 0.36 6.85 28.63
C THR A 5 1.08 6.23 27.43
N GLU A 6 0.71 6.64 26.21
CA GLU A 6 1.36 6.17 24.98
C GLU A 6 2.75 6.81 24.85
N ASN A 7 2.86 8.10 25.15
CA ASN A 7 4.14 8.82 25.16
C ASN A 7 5.10 8.30 26.25
N ASP A 8 4.60 8.01 27.45
CA ASP A 8 5.42 7.41 28.52
C ASP A 8 5.98 6.03 28.13
N LEU A 9 5.22 5.24 27.36
CA LEU A 9 5.67 3.93 26.89
C LEU A 9 6.72 4.06 25.78
N ASP A 10 6.52 4.99 24.85
CA ASP A 10 7.47 5.26 23.78
C ASP A 10 8.82 5.76 24.32
N ASP A 11 8.80 6.62 25.34
CA ASP A 11 10.01 7.08 26.03
C ASP A 11 10.76 5.93 26.71
N LEU A 12 10.03 5.01 27.38
CA LEU A 12 10.63 3.81 27.97
C LEU A 12 11.21 2.85 26.92
N PHE A 13 10.56 2.69 25.77
CA PHE A 13 11.09 1.87 24.68
C PHE A 13 12.32 2.50 24.01
N ALA A 14 12.36 3.82 23.89
CA ALA A 14 13.51 4.55 23.35
C ALA A 14 14.74 4.38 24.26
N ASP A 15 14.56 4.45 25.57
CA ASP A 15 15.62 4.21 26.55
C ASP A 15 16.16 2.77 26.48
N LEU A 16 15.27 1.77 26.42
CA LEU A 16 15.66 0.37 26.32
C LEU A 16 16.32 0.01 24.98
N ALA A 17 15.91 0.65 23.88
CA ALA A 17 16.51 0.45 22.56
C ALA A 17 17.93 1.02 22.46
N ALA A 18 18.28 2.01 23.30
CA ALA A 18 19.63 2.55 23.38
C ALA A 18 20.62 1.60 24.09
N GLU A 19 20.12 0.61 24.84
CA GLU A 19 20.93 -0.44 25.46
C GLU A 19 21.16 -1.60 24.49
N ASP A 20 22.40 -1.73 24.00
CA ASP A 20 22.81 -2.90 23.21
C ASP A 20 23.10 -4.08 24.15
N VAL A 21 22.07 -4.85 24.46
CA VAL A 21 22.19 -6.09 25.24
C VAL A 21 22.41 -7.26 24.28
N PRO A 22 23.62 -7.87 24.26
CA PRO A 22 23.88 -8.99 23.38
C PRO A 22 23.02 -10.20 23.77
N VAL A 23 22.40 -10.82 22.77
CA VAL A 23 21.65 -12.06 22.94
C VAL A 23 22.62 -13.19 23.30
N SER A 24 22.26 -14.05 24.27
CA SER A 24 23.12 -15.18 24.65
C SER A 24 23.04 -16.30 23.61
N ASP A 25 24.19 -16.93 23.31
CA ASP A 25 24.27 -18.05 22.37
C ASP A 25 23.36 -19.22 22.80
N ALA A 26 23.27 -19.48 24.11
CA ALA A 26 22.41 -20.53 24.65
C ALA A 26 20.91 -20.25 24.40
N LEU A 27 20.49 -18.98 24.34
CA LEU A 27 19.12 -18.63 23.98
C LEU A 27 18.90 -18.86 22.48
N LEU A 28 19.85 -18.44 21.63
CA LEU A 28 19.76 -18.66 20.19
C LEU A 28 19.66 -20.15 19.84
N ASP A 29 20.51 -20.99 20.45
CA ASP A 29 20.46 -22.44 20.26
C ASP A 29 19.10 -23.02 20.63
N ARG A 30 18.51 -22.55 21.74
CA ARG A 30 17.19 -23.00 22.17
C ARG A 30 16.08 -22.52 21.23
N VAL A 31 16.17 -21.29 20.72
CA VAL A 31 15.23 -20.75 19.73
C VAL A 31 15.31 -21.55 18.42
N MET A 32 16.52 -21.91 17.96
CA MET A 32 16.67 -22.73 16.77
C MET A 32 16.07 -24.14 16.97
N MET A 33 16.31 -24.75 18.13
CA MET A 33 15.74 -26.06 18.45
C MET A 33 14.21 -26.04 18.55
N ASP A 34 13.64 -24.97 19.10
CA ASP A 34 12.18 -24.78 19.15
C ASP A 34 11.59 -24.54 17.76
N ALA A 35 12.26 -23.71 16.94
CA ALA A 35 11.86 -23.49 15.55
C ALA A 35 11.85 -24.79 14.75
N ASP A 36 12.88 -25.63 14.90
CA ASP A 36 12.92 -26.95 14.26
C ASP A 36 11.78 -27.85 14.75
N ALA A 37 11.45 -27.82 16.05
CA ALA A 37 10.35 -28.58 16.61
C ALA A 37 8.99 -28.10 16.07
N VAL A 38 8.78 -26.79 15.95
CA VAL A 38 7.57 -26.19 15.36
C VAL A 38 7.47 -26.52 13.88
N LEU A 39 8.58 -26.44 13.13
CA LEU A 39 8.60 -26.80 11.71
C LEU A 39 8.33 -28.28 11.48
N ALA A 40 8.88 -29.16 12.32
CA ALA A 40 8.64 -30.59 12.27
C ALA A 40 7.21 -30.97 12.68
N ALA A 41 6.64 -30.29 13.69
CA ALA A 41 5.25 -30.47 14.12
C ALA A 41 4.26 -29.86 13.11
N SER A 42 4.68 -28.79 12.43
CA SER A 42 3.95 -28.14 11.35
C SER A 42 4.26 -28.79 10.00
N ALA A 43 4.33 -30.13 9.97
CA ALA A 43 4.20 -30.86 8.71
C ALA A 43 2.98 -30.28 7.98
N PRO A 44 3.11 -29.77 6.74
CA PRO A 44 1.98 -29.21 6.02
C PRO A 44 0.91 -30.30 5.90
N GLN A 45 -0.11 -30.24 6.75
CA GLN A 45 -1.38 -30.84 6.39
C GLN A 45 -1.81 -30.04 5.20
N ALA A 46 -1.64 -30.62 4.00
CA ALA A 46 -2.16 -30.05 2.77
C ALA A 46 -3.60 -29.62 3.09
N PRO A 47 -3.92 -28.31 3.06
CA PRO A 47 -5.26 -27.87 3.35
C PRO A 47 -6.17 -28.64 2.42
N ALA A 48 -7.23 -29.26 2.96
CA ALA A 48 -8.26 -29.82 2.10
C ALA A 48 -8.69 -28.69 1.14
N PRO A 49 -8.82 -28.95 -0.18
CA PRO A 49 -9.14 -27.90 -1.13
C PRO A 49 -10.49 -27.31 -0.76
N VAL A 50 -10.46 -26.20 -0.03
CA VAL A 50 -11.61 -25.34 0.21
C VAL A 50 -11.87 -24.63 -1.10
N ALA A 51 -13.11 -24.65 -1.57
CA ALA A 51 -13.49 -23.87 -2.74
C ALA A 51 -13.29 -22.38 -2.41
N GLN A 52 -12.12 -21.86 -2.76
CA GLN A 52 -11.79 -20.46 -2.57
C GLN A 52 -12.67 -19.64 -3.50
N GLY A 53 -13.50 -18.76 -2.95
CA GLY A 53 -14.26 -17.80 -3.75
C GLY A 53 -13.30 -16.85 -4.49
N LEU A 54 -13.76 -16.27 -5.60
CA LEU A 54 -12.95 -15.36 -6.44
C LEU A 54 -12.28 -14.24 -5.63
N GLY A 55 -12.93 -13.73 -4.58
CA GLY A 55 -12.35 -12.71 -3.71
C GLY A 55 -11.17 -13.20 -2.87
N ALA A 56 -11.19 -14.45 -2.40
CA ALA A 56 -10.08 -15.04 -1.67
C ALA A 56 -8.87 -15.27 -2.58
N MET A 57 -9.10 -15.70 -3.83
CA MET A 57 -8.04 -15.82 -4.84
C MET A 57 -7.40 -14.47 -5.17
N LEU A 58 -8.20 -13.41 -5.29
CA LEU A 58 -7.68 -12.07 -5.57
C LEU A 58 -6.84 -11.54 -4.41
N LEU A 59 -7.28 -11.76 -3.17
CA LEU A 59 -6.52 -11.39 -1.97
C LEU A 59 -5.20 -12.15 -1.88
N GLU A 60 -5.22 -13.46 -2.11
CA GLU A 60 -4.02 -14.29 -2.06
C GLU A 60 -3.02 -13.92 -3.19
N ALA A 61 -3.52 -13.59 -4.38
CA ALA A 61 -2.69 -13.11 -5.50
C ALA A 61 -2.03 -11.75 -5.26
N ILE A 62 -2.64 -10.86 -4.45
CA ILE A 62 -2.15 -9.49 -4.21
C ILE A 62 -1.25 -9.41 -2.96
N GLY A 63 -1.17 -10.48 -2.14
CA GLY A 63 -0.30 -10.54 -0.95
C GLY A 63 -1.06 -10.63 0.38
N GLY A 64 -2.34 -11.01 0.34
CA GLY A 64 -3.18 -11.27 1.50
C GLY A 64 -3.72 -10.02 2.18
N TRP A 65 -4.01 -10.16 3.48
CA TRP A 65 -4.57 -9.10 4.32
C TRP A 65 -3.78 -7.79 4.42
N PRO A 66 -2.44 -7.76 4.48
CA PRO A 66 -1.73 -6.48 4.50
C PRO A 66 -1.93 -5.69 3.20
N ALA A 67 -1.98 -6.36 2.05
CA ALA A 67 -2.20 -5.70 0.77
C ALA A 67 -3.63 -5.15 0.63
N PHE A 68 -4.62 -5.86 1.18
CA PHE A 68 -5.99 -5.35 1.28
C PHE A 68 -6.11 -4.13 2.21
N GLY A 69 -5.40 -4.13 3.33
CA GLY A 69 -5.30 -2.98 4.22
C GLY A 69 -4.74 -1.74 3.50
N GLY A 70 -3.68 -1.92 2.71
CA GLY A 70 -3.12 -0.87 1.85
C GLY A 70 -4.12 -0.36 0.80
N LEU A 71 -4.87 -1.26 0.15
CA LEU A 71 -5.90 -0.89 -0.82
C LEU A 71 -7.06 -0.11 -0.17
N ALA A 72 -7.51 -0.53 1.01
CA ALA A 72 -8.53 0.19 1.77
C ALA A 72 -8.03 1.57 2.24
N ALA A 73 -6.78 1.67 2.69
CA ALA A 73 -6.17 2.96 3.04
C ALA A 73 -6.06 3.88 1.81
N ALA A 74 -5.68 3.34 0.65
CA ALA A 74 -5.60 4.10 -0.60
C ALA A 74 -6.96 4.61 -1.09
N THR A 75 -8.05 3.83 -0.94
CA THR A 75 -9.40 4.30 -1.29
C THR A 75 -9.87 5.41 -0.36
N VAL A 76 -9.65 5.28 0.95
CA VAL A 76 -9.96 6.34 1.92
C VAL A 76 -9.14 7.61 1.63
N ALA A 77 -7.84 7.46 1.35
CA ALA A 77 -6.98 8.57 0.97
C ALA A 77 -7.46 9.24 -0.34
N GLY A 78 -7.88 8.46 -1.33
CA GLY A 78 -8.44 8.97 -2.58
C GLY A 78 -9.74 9.76 -2.36
N VAL A 79 -10.65 9.24 -1.52
CA VAL A 79 -11.89 9.95 -1.15
C VAL A 79 -11.58 11.26 -0.41
N TRP A 80 -10.64 11.23 0.54
CA TRP A 80 -10.21 12.41 1.28
C TRP A 80 -9.62 13.49 0.37
N LEU A 81 -8.72 13.11 -0.53
CA LEU A 81 -8.10 14.00 -1.51
C LEU A 81 -9.13 14.58 -2.50
N GLY A 82 -10.17 13.84 -2.84
CA GLY A 82 -11.25 14.32 -3.71
C GLY A 82 -12.17 15.34 -3.03
N VAL A 83 -12.47 15.16 -1.73
CA VAL A 83 -13.33 16.08 -0.96
C VAL A 83 -12.60 17.37 -0.60
N SER A 84 -11.32 17.29 -0.25
CA SER A 84 -10.49 18.44 0.12
C SER A 84 -9.24 18.50 -0.75
N PRO A 85 -9.35 18.92 -2.02
CA PRO A 85 -8.20 19.01 -2.91
C PRO A 85 -7.18 20.02 -2.34
N PRO A 86 -5.94 19.59 -2.03
CA PRO A 86 -4.92 20.51 -1.52
C PRO A 86 -4.54 21.56 -2.58
N ALA A 87 -4.21 22.78 -2.14
CA ALA A 87 -3.87 23.91 -3.03
C ALA A 87 -2.71 23.63 -4.00
N ALA A 88 -1.87 22.63 -3.72
CA ALA A 88 -0.81 22.17 -4.60
C ALA A 88 -1.31 21.44 -5.88
N LEU A 89 -2.58 20.98 -5.91
CA LEU A 89 -3.16 20.29 -7.07
C LEU A 89 -3.82 21.25 -8.08
N SER A 90 -4.19 22.46 -7.66
CA SER A 90 -4.79 23.48 -8.53
C SER A 90 -3.98 23.75 -9.82
N PRO A 91 -2.66 24.00 -9.77
CA PRO A 91 -1.88 24.21 -11.00
C PRO A 91 -1.76 22.95 -11.87
N LEU A 92 -1.83 21.76 -11.28
CA LEU A 92 -1.78 20.50 -12.03
C LEU A 92 -3.09 20.25 -12.78
N THR A 93 -4.23 20.48 -12.14
CA THR A 93 -5.55 20.36 -12.78
C THR A 93 -5.74 21.39 -13.91
N GLU A 94 -5.22 22.61 -13.76
CA GLU A 94 -5.20 23.60 -14.85
C GLU A 94 -4.33 23.15 -16.04
N SER A 95 -3.21 22.48 -15.79
CA SER A 95 -2.33 21.96 -16.86
C SER A 95 -2.86 20.70 -17.56
N LEU A 96 -3.51 19.79 -16.82
CA LEU A 96 -4.02 18.50 -17.30
C LEU A 96 -5.45 18.59 -17.83
N GLY A 97 -6.23 19.57 -17.37
CA GLY A 97 -7.64 19.79 -17.77
C GLY A 97 -7.81 20.27 -19.20
N GLY A 98 -6.72 20.61 -19.89
CA GLY A 98 -6.69 20.87 -21.33
C GLY A 98 -7.43 22.14 -21.73
N SER A 99 -6.68 23.14 -22.21
CA SER A 99 -7.27 24.11 -23.13
C SER A 99 -7.84 23.34 -24.32
N MET A 100 -9.11 23.57 -24.65
CA MET A 100 -9.70 23.08 -25.91
C MET A 100 -8.88 23.68 -27.06
N ILE A 101 -7.94 22.91 -27.61
CA ILE A 101 -7.23 23.29 -28.83
C ILE A 101 -8.12 22.83 -29.97
N GLU A 102 -8.89 23.76 -30.53
CA GLU A 102 -9.53 23.54 -31.82
C GLU A 102 -8.40 23.38 -32.84
N VAL A 103 -8.12 22.14 -33.25
CA VAL A 103 -7.24 21.84 -34.39
C VAL A 103 -8.15 21.85 -35.61
N PRO A 104 -8.17 22.92 -36.42
CA PRO A 104 -8.92 22.89 -37.67
C PRO A 104 -8.30 21.81 -38.56
N LEU A 105 -9.05 20.72 -38.77
CA LEU A 105 -8.64 19.59 -39.62
C LEU A 105 -8.75 19.92 -41.12
N LEU A 106 -9.34 21.07 -41.44
CA LEU A 106 -9.63 21.54 -42.79
C LEU A 106 -9.20 23.01 -42.89
N ASP A 107 -7.96 23.26 -43.32
CA ASP A 107 -7.51 24.61 -43.60
C ASP A 107 -8.32 25.16 -44.79
N GLY A 108 -8.85 26.38 -44.66
CA GLY A 108 -9.63 27.03 -45.73
C GLY A 108 -8.86 27.12 -47.07
N ASP A 109 -7.53 27.06 -47.02
CA ASP A 109 -6.64 27.03 -48.18
C ASP A 109 -6.75 25.72 -48.98
N LEU A 110 -6.98 24.57 -48.32
CA LEU A 110 -7.15 23.28 -48.98
C LEU A 110 -8.49 23.20 -49.72
N LEU A 111 -9.54 23.79 -49.15
CA LEU A 111 -10.86 23.91 -49.79
C LEU A 111 -10.79 24.89 -50.97
N SER A 112 -10.10 26.02 -50.79
CA SER A 112 -9.93 27.05 -51.82
C SER A 112 -9.09 26.58 -53.01
N ALA A 113 -8.15 25.66 -52.79
CA ALA A 113 -7.35 25.05 -53.85
C ALA A 113 -8.09 23.99 -54.67
N LEU A 114 -9.19 23.43 -54.14
CA LEU A 114 -10.03 22.46 -54.85
C LEU A 114 -11.15 23.14 -55.68
N GLU A 115 -11.48 24.38 -55.33
CA GLU A 115 -12.56 25.17 -55.95
C GLU A 115 -12.05 26.16 -57.02
N GLY A 116 -10.73 26.14 -57.30
CA GLY A 116 -10.05 26.92 -58.34
C GLY A 116 -9.79 26.16 -59.62
#